data_AF-A0A9D2KG85-F1
#
_entry.id   AF-A0A9D2KG85-F1
#
_cell.length_a   1.000
_cell.length_b   1.000
_cell.length_c   1.000
_cell.angle_alpha   90.00
_cell.angle_beta   90.00
_cell.angle_gamma   90.00
#
_symmetry.space_group_name_H-M   'P 1'
#
loop_
_entity.id
_entity.type
_entity.pdbx_description
1 polymer ?
#
loop_
_entity_poly.entity_id
_entity_poly.type
_entity_poly.pdbx_seq_one_letter_code
_entity_poly.pdbx_strand_id
1 'polypeptide(L)'
;MNAHSASRTALRIATAVGALVLIAVIIWLDVATTIWQEMVILSGLAAALVSFLLTTVFVDRFLQRQLEARWAPVTHMALTAVLHRVADEERSDLERGQVVPRSLPLPAGVDRDARRRELDRIRAQVQSEREHLSDVLGTWSQFLTSTGDNSDVMRAAASLALQFDRVRDAALEAEERLDAAEDERDPMDEISARIQECNQRHRTLIDALEARIRDHIARQRPAD
;
A
#
# COMPACT_ATOMS: atom_id res chain seq x y z
N MET A 1 -6.74 18.97 -1.87
CA MET A 1 -5.51 18.77 -1.10
C MET A 1 -5.94 18.51 0.35
N ASN A 2 -5.95 17.24 0.76
CA ASN A 2 -6.85 16.74 1.80
C ASN A 2 -6.35 17.07 3.22
N ALA A 3 -7.22 17.62 4.07
CA ALA A 3 -6.92 18.02 5.45
C ALA A 3 -6.27 16.90 6.32
N HIS A 4 -6.46 15.63 5.94
CA HIS A 4 -5.84 14.48 6.61
C HIS A 4 -4.32 14.37 6.38
N SER A 5 -3.78 14.83 5.23
CA SER A 5 -2.33 14.83 5.02
C SER A 5 -1.66 15.98 5.78
N ALA A 6 -2.31 17.14 5.83
CA ALA A 6 -1.83 18.32 6.58
C ALA A 6 -1.72 18.05 8.09
N SER A 7 -2.71 17.37 8.67
CA SER A 7 -2.70 17.02 10.10
C SER A 7 -1.56 16.06 10.47
N ARG A 8 -1.29 15.04 9.64
CA ARG A 8 -0.18 14.10 9.89
C ARG A 8 1.18 14.76 9.75
N THR A 9 1.35 15.67 8.80
CA THR A 9 2.59 16.44 8.63
C THR A 9 2.79 17.43 9.77
N ALA A 10 1.73 18.12 10.22
CA ALA A 10 1.78 19.01 11.37
C ALA A 10 2.15 18.28 12.67
N LEU A 11 1.57 17.10 12.91
CA LEU A 11 1.89 16.27 14.08
C LEU A 11 3.35 15.80 14.05
N ARG A 12 3.88 15.45 12.87
CA ARG A 12 5.30 15.06 12.67
C ARG A 12 6.27 16.21 12.90
N ILE A 13 5.92 17.43 12.47
CA ILE A 13 6.73 18.63 12.71
C ILE A 13 6.70 19.00 14.19
N ALA A 14 5.52 18.97 14.82
CA ALA A 14 5.37 19.27 16.24
C ALA A 14 6.17 18.30 17.14
N THR A 15 6.18 17.01 16.80
CA THR A 15 6.99 16.01 17.52
C THR A 15 8.50 16.20 17.30
N ALA A 16 8.95 16.53 16.09
CA ALA A 16 10.36 16.80 15.81
C ALA A 16 10.85 18.07 16.54
N VAL A 17 10.04 19.14 16.53
CA VAL A 17 10.33 20.38 17.25
C VAL A 17 10.33 20.13 18.76
N GLY A 18 9.35 19.39 19.28
CA GLY A 18 9.29 19.01 20.69
C GLY A 18 10.51 18.22 21.16
N ALA A 19 10.99 17.27 20.35
CA ALA A 19 12.20 16.52 20.65
C ALA A 19 13.45 17.40 20.65
N LEU A 20 13.59 18.32 19.68
CA LEU A 20 14.70 19.28 19.62
C LEU A 20 14.71 20.24 20.82
N VAL A 21 13.53 20.75 21.21
CA VAL A 21 13.39 21.62 22.37
C VAL A 21 13.72 20.85 23.64
N LEU A 22 13.26 19.60 23.79
CA LEU A 22 13.60 18.78 24.95
C LEU A 22 15.11 18.53 25.05
N ILE A 23 15.77 18.21 23.93
CA ILE A 23 17.23 18.04 23.87
C ILE A 23 17.93 19.34 24.27
N ALA A 24 17.51 20.48 23.71
CA ALA A 24 18.09 21.78 24.04
C ALA A 24 17.90 22.15 25.52
N VAL A 25 16.74 21.85 26.11
CA VAL A 25 16.45 22.07 27.53
C VAL A 25 17.30 21.17 28.42
N ILE A 26 17.50 19.90 28.05
CA ILE A 26 18.39 18.98 28.77
C ILE A 26 19.83 19.49 28.74
N ILE A 27 20.34 19.90 27.56
CA ILE A 27 21.68 20.48 27.41
C ILE A 27 21.81 21.78 28.21
N TRP A 28 20.78 22.63 28.19
CA TRP A 28 20.78 23.87 28.96
C TRP A 28 20.86 23.59 30.46
N LEU A 29 20.05 22.66 30.98
CA LEU A 29 20.07 22.25 32.39
C LEU A 29 21.44 21.66 32.79
N ASP A 30 22.05 20.87 31.90
CA ASP A 30 23.40 20.29 32.09
C ASP A 30 24.47 21.38 32.26
N VAL A 31 24.49 22.37 31.36
CA VAL A 31 25.45 23.50 31.40
C VAL A 31 25.18 24.43 32.57
N ALA A 32 23.92 24.74 32.87
CA ALA A 32 23.56 25.77 33.82
C ALA A 32 23.64 25.33 35.29
N THR A 33 23.47 24.03 35.58
CA THR A 33 23.33 23.59 36.97
C THR A 33 24.63 23.13 37.62
N THR A 34 25.70 22.78 36.88
CA THR A 34 26.99 22.28 37.45
C THR A 34 26.87 21.10 38.45
N ILE A 35 25.67 20.53 38.63
CA ILE A 35 25.35 19.41 39.53
C ILE A 35 26.08 18.12 39.10
N TRP A 36 26.57 18.09 37.86
CA TRP A 36 27.14 16.94 37.20
C TRP A 36 28.60 16.60 37.54
N GLN A 37 29.34 17.49 38.22
CA GLN A 37 30.72 17.21 38.62
C GLN A 37 30.82 16.11 39.70
N GLU A 38 29.78 15.87 40.50
CA GLU A 38 29.78 14.85 41.56
C GLU A 38 29.09 13.53 41.16
N MET A 39 28.30 13.48 40.07
CA MET A 39 27.56 12.29 39.62
C MET A 39 27.94 11.85 38.20
N VAL A 40 29.18 11.37 38.04
CA VAL A 40 29.74 10.84 36.78
C VAL A 40 28.89 9.71 36.15
N ILE A 41 28.13 8.96 36.93
CA ILE A 41 27.35 7.81 36.45
C ILE A 41 26.06 8.26 35.72
N LEU A 42 25.40 9.30 36.22
CA LEU A 42 24.13 9.76 35.63
C LEU A 42 24.38 10.52 34.29
N SER A 43 25.58 11.12 34.10
CA SER A 43 25.90 11.91 32.90
C SER A 43 26.22 10.99 31.73
N GLY A 44 26.88 9.85 32.00
CA GLY A 44 27.05 8.77 31.04
C GLY A 44 25.73 8.20 30.54
N LEU A 45 24.73 8.04 31.42
CA LEU A 45 23.41 7.54 31.04
C LEU A 45 22.60 8.56 30.22
N ALA A 46 22.64 9.85 30.61
CA ALA A 46 22.00 10.93 29.85
C ALA A 46 22.64 11.10 28.46
N ALA A 47 23.97 11.09 28.36
CA ALA A 47 24.69 11.15 27.10
C ALA A 47 24.40 9.93 26.21
N ALA A 48 24.31 8.73 26.79
CA ALA A 48 23.92 7.52 26.07
C ALA A 48 22.46 7.60 25.56
N LEU A 49 21.53 8.14 26.36
CA LEU A 49 20.14 8.34 25.96
C LEU A 49 20.00 9.36 24.82
N VAL A 50 20.69 10.50 24.91
CA VAL A 50 20.70 11.52 23.85
C VAL A 50 21.33 10.95 22.58
N SER A 51 22.45 10.23 22.70
CA SER A 51 23.10 9.57 21.56
C SER A 51 22.20 8.51 20.94
N PHE A 52 21.48 7.73 21.75
CA PHE A 52 20.50 6.75 21.28
C PHE A 52 19.33 7.42 20.55
N LEU A 53 18.75 8.49 21.12
CA LEU A 53 17.68 9.27 20.49
C LEU A 53 18.15 9.91 19.18
N LEU A 54 19.36 10.47 19.15
CA LEU A 54 19.91 11.08 17.95
C LEU A 54 20.21 10.04 16.88
N THR A 55 20.72 8.86 17.25
CA THR A 55 20.95 7.76 16.31
C THR A 55 19.63 7.25 15.72
N THR A 56 18.65 6.95 16.57
CA THR A 56 17.35 6.41 16.13
C THR A 56 16.51 7.42 15.33
N VAL A 57 16.57 8.72 15.66
CA VAL A 57 15.76 9.74 14.97
C VAL A 57 16.44 10.30 13.72
N PHE A 58 17.75 10.53 13.77
CA PHE A 58 18.49 11.20 12.68
C PHE A 58 19.28 10.24 11.80
N VAL A 59 20.05 9.31 12.39
CA VAL A 59 20.96 8.45 11.61
C VAL A 59 20.15 7.49 10.74
N ASP A 60 19.14 6.82 11.30
CA ASP A 60 18.29 5.91 10.54
C ASP A 60 17.56 6.61 9.40
N ARG A 61 17.04 7.83 9.65
CA ARG A 61 16.36 8.62 8.60
C ARG A 61 17.30 9.11 7.51
N PHE A 62 18.50 9.54 7.89
CA PHE A 62 19.47 10.04 6.92
C PHE A 62 20.00 8.88 6.06
N LEU A 63 20.31 7.74 6.69
CA LEU A 63 20.68 6.50 5.99
C LEU A 63 19.55 6.02 5.09
N GLN A 64 18.29 6.01 5.54
CA GLN A 64 17.15 5.66 4.71
C GLN A 64 17.03 6.55 3.47
N ARG A 65 17.16 7.88 3.62
CA ARG A 65 17.11 8.80 2.48
C ARG A 65 18.26 8.57 1.49
N GLN A 66 19.46 8.32 1.97
CA GLN A 66 20.60 8.05 1.10
C GLN A 66 20.49 6.69 0.40
N LEU A 67 19.99 5.67 1.10
CA LEU A 67 19.70 4.38 0.51
C LEU A 67 18.59 4.50 -0.55
N GLU A 68 17.49 5.21 -0.25
CA GLU A 68 16.43 5.50 -1.22
C GLU A 68 16.97 6.23 -2.46
N ALA A 69 17.83 7.23 -2.28
CA ALA A 69 18.45 7.95 -3.39
C ALA A 69 19.38 7.07 -4.22
N ARG A 70 20.17 6.19 -3.58
CA ARG A 70 21.06 5.26 -4.29
C ARG A 70 20.29 4.22 -5.10
N TRP A 71 19.16 3.76 -4.56
CA TRP A 71 18.29 2.76 -5.18
C TRP A 71 17.13 3.39 -5.97
N ALA A 72 17.16 4.70 -6.21
CA ALA A 72 16.11 5.43 -6.90
C ALA A 72 15.76 4.84 -8.27
N PRO A 73 16.73 4.51 -9.16
CA PRO A 73 16.42 3.90 -10.46
C PRO A 73 15.78 2.52 -10.33
N VAL A 74 16.29 1.69 -9.41
CA VAL A 74 15.77 0.35 -9.15
C VAL A 74 14.35 0.42 -8.60
N THR A 75 14.09 1.38 -7.72
CA THR A 75 12.77 1.62 -7.13
C THR A 75 11.76 2.05 -8.19
N HIS A 76 12.17 2.93 -9.10
CA HIS A 76 11.34 3.34 -10.22
C HIS A 76 11.03 2.14 -11.15
N MET A 77 12.05 1.37 -11.53
CA MET A 77 11.90 0.20 -12.38
C MET A 77 10.98 -0.84 -11.76
N ALA A 78 11.16 -1.16 -10.48
CA ALA A 78 10.34 -2.13 -9.76
C ALA A 78 8.88 -1.69 -9.65
N LEU A 79 8.61 -0.44 -9.24
CA LEU A 79 7.24 0.08 -9.18
C LEU A 79 6.56 0.08 -10.55
N THR A 80 7.28 0.45 -11.60
CA THR A 80 6.76 0.43 -12.97
C THR A 80 6.51 -0.99 -13.46
N ALA A 81 7.39 -1.94 -13.13
CA ALA A 81 7.19 -3.36 -13.46
C ALA A 81 6.00 -3.97 -12.74
N VAL A 82 5.79 -3.62 -11.46
CA VAL A 82 4.58 -4.01 -10.71
C VAL A 82 3.34 -3.41 -11.37
N LEU A 83 3.35 -2.12 -11.69
CA LEU A 83 2.24 -1.44 -12.37
C LEU A 83 1.91 -2.14 -13.69
N HIS A 84 2.91 -2.43 -14.51
CA HIS A 84 2.74 -3.12 -15.79
C HIS A 84 2.09 -4.49 -15.63
N ARG A 85 2.53 -5.27 -14.63
CA ARG A 85 2.00 -6.61 -14.39
C ARG A 85 0.57 -6.61 -13.83
N VAL A 86 0.20 -5.60 -13.05
CA VAL A 86 -1.16 -5.49 -12.48
C VAL A 86 -2.13 -4.83 -13.47
N ALA A 87 -1.63 -4.03 -14.41
CA ALA A 87 -2.42 -3.45 -15.48
C ALA A 87 -2.90 -4.52 -16.49
N ASP A 88 -3.94 -4.18 -17.24
CA ASP A 88 -4.40 -4.94 -18.38
C ASP A 88 -3.44 -4.69 -19.55
N GLU A 89 -2.55 -5.64 -19.81
CA GLU A 89 -1.49 -5.52 -20.84
C GLU A 89 -2.05 -5.30 -22.24
N GLU A 90 -3.23 -5.84 -22.56
CA GLU A 90 -3.84 -5.70 -23.88
C GLU A 90 -4.49 -4.33 -24.09
N ARG A 91 -4.98 -3.71 -23.01
CA ARG A 91 -5.74 -2.45 -23.07
C ARG A 91 -4.97 -1.24 -22.59
N SER A 92 -3.85 -1.44 -21.90
CA SER A 92 -3.03 -0.35 -21.36
C SER A 92 -1.94 0.07 -22.34
N ASP A 93 -1.77 1.38 -22.49
CA ASP A 93 -0.64 1.99 -23.18
C ASP A 93 0.17 2.78 -22.15
N LEU A 94 1.08 2.09 -21.48
CA LEU A 94 1.90 2.66 -20.41
C LEU A 94 2.89 3.71 -20.92
N GLU A 95 3.33 3.59 -22.19
CA GLU A 95 4.21 4.58 -22.81
C GLU A 95 3.51 5.93 -22.96
N ARG A 96 2.18 5.91 -23.18
CA ARG A 96 1.33 7.10 -23.23
C ARG A 96 0.65 7.44 -21.91
N GLY A 97 0.95 6.71 -20.83
CA GLY A 97 0.38 6.91 -19.50
C GLY A 97 -1.11 6.52 -19.40
N GLN A 98 -1.62 5.67 -20.29
CA GLN A 98 -2.96 5.11 -20.22
C GLN A 98 -2.90 3.75 -19.52
N VAL A 99 -3.28 3.72 -18.24
CA VAL A 99 -3.30 2.48 -17.45
C VAL A 99 -4.74 2.02 -17.27
N VAL A 100 -5.05 0.85 -17.82
CA VAL A 100 -6.35 0.21 -17.66
C VAL A 100 -6.19 -0.95 -16.68
N PRO A 101 -6.93 -0.99 -15.57
CA PRO A 101 -6.91 -2.14 -14.67
C PRO A 101 -7.56 -3.35 -15.36
N ARG A 102 -7.03 -4.54 -15.10
CA ARG A 102 -7.76 -5.80 -15.40
C ARG A 102 -9.12 -5.77 -14.71
N SER A 103 -10.11 -6.41 -15.31
CA SER A 103 -11.46 -6.43 -14.79
C SER A 103 -12.11 -7.78 -14.94
N LEU A 104 -12.76 -8.25 -13.87
CA LEU A 104 -13.64 -9.39 -13.94
C LEU A 104 -14.91 -9.01 -14.73
N PRO A 105 -15.39 -9.87 -15.64
CA PRO A 105 -16.59 -9.63 -16.42
C PRO A 105 -17.82 -9.69 -15.52
N LEU A 106 -18.81 -8.87 -15.81
CA LEU A 106 -20.12 -8.96 -15.16
C LEU A 106 -20.90 -10.12 -15.76
N PRO A 107 -21.65 -10.87 -14.93
CA PRO A 107 -22.48 -11.94 -15.42
C PRO A 107 -23.64 -11.42 -16.29
N ALA A 108 -24.00 -12.17 -17.33
CA ALA A 108 -25.07 -11.83 -18.27
C ALA A 108 -26.01 -13.01 -18.60
N GLY A 109 -25.80 -14.18 -18.01
CA GLY A 109 -26.59 -15.39 -18.23
C GLY A 109 -28.05 -15.23 -17.81
N VAL A 110 -28.97 -15.51 -18.74
CA VAL A 110 -30.41 -15.33 -18.52
C VAL A 110 -31.06 -16.61 -17.97
N ASP A 111 -30.63 -17.79 -18.43
CA ASP A 111 -31.14 -19.09 -17.98
C ASP A 111 -30.26 -19.74 -16.90
N ARG A 112 -30.81 -20.74 -16.19
CA ARG A 112 -30.17 -21.40 -15.05
C ARG A 112 -28.84 -22.08 -15.43
N ASP A 113 -28.81 -22.77 -16.57
CA ASP A 113 -27.62 -23.51 -17.00
C ASP A 113 -26.51 -22.56 -17.47
N ALA A 114 -26.87 -21.46 -18.13
CA ALA A 114 -25.97 -20.38 -18.50
C ALA A 114 -25.40 -19.69 -17.27
N ARG A 115 -26.24 -19.40 -16.27
CA ARG A 115 -25.81 -18.84 -14.99
C ARG A 115 -24.82 -19.76 -14.28
N ARG A 116 -25.09 -21.07 -14.17
CA ARG A 116 -24.14 -22.05 -13.60
C ARG A 116 -22.78 -22.01 -14.30
N ARG A 117 -22.77 -22.10 -15.64
CA ARG A 117 -21.52 -22.02 -16.42
C ARG A 117 -20.79 -20.69 -16.22
N GLU A 118 -21.52 -19.61 -15.99
CA GLU A 118 -20.95 -18.30 -15.73
C GLU A 118 -20.34 -18.20 -14.34
N LEU A 119 -20.98 -18.77 -13.32
CA LEU A 119 -20.41 -18.90 -11.97
C LEU A 119 -19.11 -19.71 -11.99
N ASP A 120 -19.07 -20.84 -12.71
CA ASP A 120 -17.86 -21.63 -12.93
C ASP A 120 -16.73 -20.79 -13.54
N ARG A 121 -17.06 -20.04 -14.60
CA ARG A 121 -16.10 -19.17 -15.28
C ARG A 121 -15.59 -18.06 -14.36
N ILE A 122 -16.48 -17.42 -13.60
CA ILE A 122 -16.13 -16.36 -12.65
C ILE A 122 -15.18 -16.93 -11.59
N ARG A 123 -15.47 -18.09 -11.01
CA ARG A 123 -14.60 -18.74 -10.01
C ARG A 123 -13.22 -19.04 -10.58
N ALA A 124 -13.15 -19.63 -11.78
CA ALA A 124 -11.88 -19.93 -12.44
C ALA A 124 -11.08 -18.66 -12.73
N GLN A 125 -11.74 -17.59 -13.20
CA GLN A 125 -11.08 -16.33 -13.48
C GLN A 125 -10.60 -15.63 -12.20
N VAL A 126 -11.42 -15.58 -11.16
CA VAL A 126 -11.04 -15.03 -9.84
C VAL A 126 -9.82 -15.77 -9.28
N GLN A 127 -9.78 -17.09 -9.38
CA GLN A 127 -8.64 -17.90 -8.96
C GLN A 127 -7.38 -17.52 -9.75
N SER A 128 -7.48 -17.42 -11.08
CA SER A 128 -6.36 -17.03 -11.94
C SER A 128 -5.85 -15.62 -11.63
N GLU A 129 -6.74 -14.64 -11.42
CA GLU A 129 -6.37 -13.28 -11.03
C GLU A 129 -5.72 -13.23 -9.64
N ARG A 130 -6.19 -14.05 -8.70
CA ARG A 130 -5.60 -14.14 -7.35
C ARG A 130 -4.20 -14.74 -7.37
N GLU A 131 -4.00 -15.80 -8.16
CA GLU A 131 -2.68 -16.41 -8.40
C GLU A 131 -1.73 -15.41 -9.03
N HIS A 132 -2.18 -14.73 -10.09
CA HIS A 132 -1.40 -13.68 -10.75
C HIS A 132 -0.99 -12.55 -9.78
N LEU A 133 -1.93 -12.04 -8.98
CA LEU A 133 -1.63 -11.03 -7.96
C LEU A 133 -0.61 -11.56 -6.94
N SER A 134 -0.76 -12.80 -6.50
CA SER A 134 0.15 -13.44 -5.54
C SER A 134 1.56 -13.59 -6.11
N ASP A 135 1.69 -13.95 -7.38
CA ASP A 135 2.98 -14.08 -8.07
C ASP A 135 3.68 -12.73 -8.22
N VAL A 136 2.93 -11.69 -8.61
CA VAL A 136 3.46 -10.32 -8.70
C VAL A 136 3.92 -9.85 -7.33
N LEU A 137 3.07 -9.97 -6.31
CA LEU A 137 3.43 -9.56 -4.95
C LEU A 137 4.57 -10.39 -4.38
N GLY A 138 4.64 -11.69 -4.68
CA GLY A 138 5.72 -12.57 -4.27
C GLY A 138 7.06 -12.12 -4.85
N THR A 139 7.09 -11.90 -6.16
CA THR A 139 8.27 -11.43 -6.91
C THR A 139 8.82 -10.11 -6.36
N TRP A 140 7.92 -9.19 -5.95
CA TRP A 140 8.30 -7.85 -5.52
C TRP A 140 8.19 -7.63 -4.00
N SER A 141 7.89 -8.66 -3.21
CA SER A 141 7.62 -8.56 -1.77
C SER A 141 8.78 -7.95 -0.99
N GLN A 142 10.00 -8.42 -1.24
CA GLN A 142 11.21 -7.91 -0.61
C GLN A 142 11.44 -6.44 -0.97
N PHE A 143 11.17 -6.04 -2.21
CA PHE A 143 11.29 -4.65 -2.63
C PHE A 143 10.23 -3.76 -1.96
N LEU A 144 8.96 -4.18 -2.00
CA LEU A 144 7.83 -3.43 -1.46
C LEU A 144 7.96 -3.22 0.06
N THR A 145 8.59 -4.16 0.76
CA THR A 145 8.78 -4.10 2.23
C THR A 145 10.07 -3.39 2.66
N SER A 146 11.10 -3.32 1.81
CA SER A 146 12.41 -2.76 2.18
C SER A 146 12.67 -1.34 1.68
N THR A 147 11.90 -0.83 0.71
CA THR A 147 12.24 0.41 -0.01
C THR A 147 11.10 1.42 0.03
N GLY A 148 11.24 2.46 0.85
CA GLY A 148 10.27 3.55 0.94
C GLY A 148 8.93 3.19 1.59
N ASP A 149 8.05 4.19 1.71
CA ASP A 149 6.70 4.03 2.26
C ASP A 149 5.74 3.49 1.18
N ASN A 150 5.68 2.17 1.02
CA ASN A 150 4.74 1.49 0.12
C ASN A 150 3.49 0.97 0.85
N SER A 151 3.22 1.49 2.06
CA SER A 151 2.16 0.97 2.92
C SER A 151 0.76 1.05 2.28
N ASP A 152 0.51 2.09 1.48
CA ASP A 152 -0.74 2.26 0.76
C ASP A 152 -0.90 1.25 -0.38
N VAL A 153 0.18 0.96 -1.12
CA VAL A 153 0.19 -0.08 -2.17
C VAL A 153 -0.09 -1.45 -1.56
N MET A 154 0.62 -1.80 -0.47
CA MET A 154 0.44 -3.08 0.22
C MET A 154 -0.98 -3.23 0.78
N ARG A 155 -1.55 -2.16 1.34
CA ARG A 155 -2.93 -2.15 1.85
C ARG A 155 -3.95 -2.32 0.72
N ALA A 156 -3.75 -1.63 -0.41
CA ALA A 156 -4.62 -1.76 -1.58
C ALA A 156 -4.57 -3.19 -2.15
N ALA A 157 -3.38 -3.77 -2.26
CA ALA A 157 -3.18 -5.14 -2.72
C ALA A 157 -3.83 -6.18 -1.79
N ALA A 158 -3.66 -6.04 -0.48
CA ALA A 158 -4.33 -6.90 0.50
C ALA A 158 -5.87 -6.77 0.43
N SER A 159 -6.38 -5.54 0.29
CA SER A 159 -7.82 -5.30 0.14
C SER A 159 -8.38 -5.93 -1.13
N LEU A 160 -7.61 -5.95 -2.22
CA LEU A 160 -7.99 -6.59 -3.47
C LEU A 160 -8.01 -8.11 -3.33
N ALA A 161 -6.97 -8.70 -2.73
CA ALA A 161 -6.89 -10.14 -2.49
C ALA A 161 -8.09 -10.66 -1.68
N LEU A 162 -8.47 -9.94 -0.62
CA LEU A 162 -9.66 -10.25 0.17
C LEU A 162 -10.96 -10.17 -0.66
N GLN A 163 -11.02 -9.25 -1.63
CA GLN A 163 -12.20 -9.11 -2.47
C GLN A 163 -12.31 -10.24 -3.49
N PHE A 164 -11.20 -10.81 -3.96
CA PHE A 164 -11.25 -12.04 -4.78
C PHE A 164 -11.89 -13.20 -4.01
N ASP A 165 -11.48 -13.41 -2.75
CA ASP A 165 -12.08 -14.46 -1.92
C ASP A 165 -13.59 -14.23 -1.73
N ARG A 166 -14.02 -12.99 -1.49
CA ARG A 166 -15.45 -12.64 -1.38
C ARG A 166 -16.24 -12.89 -2.66
N VAL A 167 -15.66 -12.62 -3.84
CA VAL A 167 -16.34 -12.93 -5.11
C VAL A 167 -16.47 -14.44 -5.30
N ARG A 168 -15.43 -15.21 -4.98
CA ARG A 168 -15.46 -16.67 -5.03
C ARG A 168 -16.54 -17.24 -4.11
N ASP A 169 -16.58 -16.78 -2.87
CA ASP A 169 -17.53 -17.27 -1.86
C ASP A 169 -18.97 -16.89 -2.26
N ALA A 170 -19.19 -15.66 -2.74
CA ALA A 170 -20.50 -15.25 -3.28
C ALA A 170 -20.92 -16.07 -4.51
N ALA A 171 -19.98 -16.47 -5.38
CA ALA A 171 -20.28 -17.33 -6.51
C ALA A 171 -20.67 -18.75 -6.10
N LEU A 172 -20.07 -19.28 -5.02
CA LEU A 172 -20.46 -20.57 -4.43
C LEU A 172 -21.87 -20.50 -3.81
N GLU A 173 -22.13 -19.48 -2.99
CA GLU A 173 -23.46 -19.29 -2.37
C GLU A 173 -24.55 -19.10 -3.43
N ALA A 174 -24.26 -18.37 -4.50
CA ALA A 174 -25.18 -18.19 -5.62
C ALA A 174 -25.50 -19.51 -6.34
N GLU A 175 -24.52 -20.39 -6.50
CA GLU A 175 -24.74 -21.73 -7.07
C GLU A 175 -25.66 -22.56 -6.18
N GLU A 176 -25.45 -22.54 -4.87
CA GLU A 176 -26.30 -23.23 -3.90
C GLU A 176 -27.75 -22.70 -3.93
N ARG A 177 -27.94 -21.37 -4.00
CA ARG A 177 -29.28 -20.75 -4.11
C ARG A 177 -29.96 -21.08 -5.45
N LEU A 178 -29.19 -21.07 -6.55
CA LEU A 178 -29.69 -21.52 -7.85
C LEU A 178 -30.15 -22.98 -7.79
N ASP A 179 -29.57 -23.81 -6.93
CA ASP A 179 -29.86 -25.24 -6.80
C ASP A 179 -31.08 -25.50 -5.94
N ALA A 180 -31.20 -24.79 -4.82
CA ALA A 180 -32.32 -24.85 -3.91
C ALA A 180 -33.63 -24.30 -4.51
N ALA A 181 -33.57 -23.46 -5.55
CA ALA A 181 -34.71 -22.69 -6.06
C ALA A 181 -35.38 -21.83 -4.95
N GLU A 182 -34.60 -21.49 -3.93
CA GLU A 182 -35.00 -20.73 -2.75
C GLU A 182 -34.43 -19.32 -2.84
N ASP A 183 -35.07 -18.41 -3.59
CA ASP A 183 -35.03 -16.97 -3.32
C ASP A 183 -35.90 -16.18 -4.31
N GLU A 184 -36.48 -15.06 -3.88
CA GLU A 184 -37.08 -14.06 -4.78
C GLU A 184 -36.02 -13.11 -5.37
N ARG A 185 -34.83 -13.02 -4.75
CA ARG A 185 -33.73 -12.18 -5.24
C ARG A 185 -32.86 -12.92 -6.24
N ASP A 186 -32.51 -12.25 -7.33
CA ASP A 186 -31.60 -12.81 -8.32
C ASP A 186 -30.18 -12.92 -7.72
N PRO A 187 -29.62 -14.13 -7.51
CA PRO A 187 -28.28 -14.29 -6.97
C PRO A 187 -27.20 -13.63 -7.85
N MET A 188 -27.50 -13.39 -9.13
CA MET A 188 -26.59 -12.71 -10.05
C MET A 188 -26.39 -11.22 -9.74
N ASP A 189 -27.36 -10.57 -9.09
CA ASP A 189 -27.24 -9.16 -8.69
C ASP A 189 -26.20 -8.99 -7.59
N GLU A 190 -26.19 -9.90 -6.61
CA GLU A 190 -25.21 -9.87 -5.52
C GLU A 190 -23.79 -10.08 -6.05
N ILE A 191 -23.59 -11.07 -6.92
CA ILE A 191 -22.28 -11.31 -7.54
C ILE A 191 -21.85 -10.13 -8.38
N SER A 192 -22.76 -9.54 -9.16
CA SER A 192 -22.47 -8.34 -9.96
C SER A 192 -21.96 -7.20 -9.08
N ALA A 193 -22.60 -6.96 -7.94
CA ALA A 193 -22.15 -5.95 -6.98
C ALA A 193 -20.76 -6.28 -6.40
N ARG A 194 -20.50 -7.56 -6.06
CA ARG A 194 -19.18 -8.00 -5.56
C ARG A 194 -18.08 -7.85 -6.60
N ILE A 195 -18.36 -8.17 -7.86
CA ILE A 195 -17.44 -8.01 -9.00
C ILE A 195 -17.17 -6.52 -9.25
N GLN A 196 -18.18 -5.66 -9.19
CA GLN A 196 -17.99 -4.21 -9.31
C GLN A 196 -17.08 -3.66 -8.20
N GLU A 197 -17.31 -4.09 -6.95
CA GLU A 197 -16.44 -3.71 -5.84
C GLU A 197 -15.01 -4.23 -6.06
N CYS A 198 -14.84 -5.47 -6.53
CA CYS A 198 -13.53 -6.04 -6.88
C CYS A 198 -12.80 -5.22 -7.95
N ASN A 199 -13.48 -4.90 -9.05
CA ASN A 199 -12.95 -4.06 -10.12
C ASN A 199 -12.57 -2.66 -9.61
N GLN A 200 -13.31 -2.12 -8.64
CA GLN A 200 -12.96 -0.86 -7.97
C GLN A 200 -11.74 -0.97 -7.05
N ARG A 201 -11.55 -2.11 -6.36
CA ARG A 201 -10.32 -2.37 -5.59
C ARG A 201 -9.11 -2.50 -6.52
N HIS A 202 -9.30 -3.08 -7.70
CA HIS A 202 -8.24 -3.17 -8.71
C HIS A 202 -7.78 -1.77 -9.15
N ARG A 203 -8.74 -0.88 -9.46
CA ARG A 203 -8.45 0.56 -9.72
C ARG A 203 -7.69 1.21 -8.58
N THR A 204 -8.16 1.02 -7.34
CA THR A 204 -7.51 1.60 -6.15
C THR A 204 -6.03 1.17 -6.03
N LEU A 205 -5.70 -0.08 -6.38
CA LEU A 205 -4.31 -0.56 -6.40
C LEU A 205 -3.47 0.14 -7.47
N ILE A 206 -3.99 0.27 -8.68
CA ILE A 206 -3.34 1.01 -9.78
C ILE A 206 -3.11 2.47 -9.37
N ASP A 207 -4.13 3.14 -8.84
CA ASP A 207 -4.04 4.54 -8.38
C ASP A 207 -2.96 4.70 -7.30
N ALA A 208 -2.86 3.76 -6.37
CA ALA A 208 -1.85 3.77 -5.31
C ALA A 208 -0.42 3.60 -5.88
N LEU A 209 -0.24 2.72 -6.86
CA LEU A 209 1.04 2.53 -7.56
C LEU A 209 1.43 3.79 -8.34
N GLU A 210 0.51 4.37 -9.10
CA GLU A 210 0.76 5.60 -9.86
C GLU A 210 1.09 6.77 -8.94
N ALA A 211 0.35 6.95 -7.84
CA ALA A 211 0.62 7.98 -6.85
C ALA A 211 2.01 7.81 -6.25
N ARG A 212 2.41 6.56 -5.95
CA ARG A 212 3.72 6.23 -5.40
C ARG A 212 4.85 6.52 -6.39
N ILE A 213 4.67 6.18 -7.67
CA ILE A 213 5.62 6.49 -8.75
C ILE A 213 5.76 8.01 -8.91
N ARG A 214 4.64 8.74 -8.91
CA ARG A 214 4.64 10.20 -9.05
C ARG A 214 5.37 10.87 -7.88
N ASP A 215 5.11 10.44 -6.65
CA ASP A 215 5.83 10.90 -5.46
C ASP A 215 7.32 10.56 -5.52
N HIS A 216 7.68 9.35 -5.99
CA HIS A 216 9.07 8.95 -6.20
C HIS A 216 9.81 9.89 -7.16
N ILE A 217 9.19 10.21 -8.30
CA ILE A 217 9.75 11.12 -9.31
C ILE A 217 9.86 12.53 -8.74
N ALA A 218 8.83 13.01 -8.03
CA ALA A 218 8.83 14.35 -7.43
C ALA A 218 9.97 14.54 -6.42
N ARG A 219 10.28 13.50 -5.62
CA ARG A 219 11.39 13.54 -4.65
C ARG A 219 12.79 13.49 -5.28
N GLN A 220 12.89 13.06 -6.53
CA GLN A 220 14.16 12.99 -7.25
C GLN A 220 14.50 14.25 -8.04
N ARG A 221 13.53 15.13 -8.29
CA ARG A 221 13.83 16.41 -8.94
C ARG A 221 14.63 17.28 -7.96
N PRO A 222 15.81 17.78 -8.34
CA PRO A 222 16.51 18.76 -7.53
C PRO A 222 15.62 19.99 -7.36
N ALA A 223 15.66 20.60 -6.17
CA ALA A 223 15.07 21.91 -5.96
C ALA A 223 15.93 22.92 -6.74
N ASP A 224 15.39 23.40 -7.86
CA ASP A 224 15.95 24.53 -8.61
C ASP A 224 15.88 25.82 -7.78
#